data_AF-A0A956X4J5-F1
#
_entry.id   AF-A0A956X4J5-F1
#
_cell.length_a   1.000
_cell.length_b   1.000
_cell.length_c   1.000
_cell.angle_alpha   90.00
_cell.angle_beta   90.00
_cell.angle_gamma   90.00
#
_symmetry.space_group_name_H-M   'P 1'
#
loop_
_entity.id
_entity.type
_entity.pdbx_description
1 polymer ?
#
loop_
_entity_poly.entity_id
_entity_poly.type
_entity_poly.pdbx_seq_one_letter_code
_entity_poly.pdbx_strand_id
1 'polypeptide(L)'
;MSSQRPYPIVLAHGIARFDFVTQSLRQKLNLALWDWNRAFDRLHYFRGIASHLQAHGFEAYKSSVGFADPLPVRAAQLATEVERILVESGHAKVHIIGHSMGGLDTRHMLVYVPGMADKVASLTSIGTPHNGTSFANYGLLHGGETAIEVAREVVDFGGFETLTLAERQAFNEAARHEEASNPVVYRVYASAQTRDKLFGPLQRPYDIIAAQEGDNDGLVSVQSQLWTSQLVADDGTVKPVHQFRFPLPADHLNEIGWWDVHELCRANWWRLNLLREKRRFETAVKNVYLTIARDVTRLPTE
;
A
#
# COMPACT_ATOMS: atom_id res chain seq x y z
N MET A 1 -28.97 10.86 20.36
CA MET A 1 -28.08 11.15 19.22
C MET A 1 -27.55 9.81 18.75
N SER A 2 -27.99 9.32 17.60
CA SER A 2 -27.46 8.08 17.01
C SER A 2 -25.98 8.32 16.71
N SER A 3 -25.08 7.61 17.39
CA SER A 3 -23.65 7.65 17.02
C SER A 3 -23.54 7.04 15.62
N GLN A 4 -23.40 7.88 14.61
CA GLN A 4 -23.20 7.42 13.24
C GLN A 4 -21.99 6.50 13.23
N ARG A 5 -22.16 5.28 12.71
CA ARG A 5 -21.08 4.30 12.67
C ARG A 5 -19.96 4.86 11.78
N PRO A 6 -18.68 4.67 12.13
CA PRO A 6 -17.58 5.10 11.27
C PRO A 6 -17.68 4.43 9.91
N TYR A 7 -17.27 5.14 8.85
CA TYR A 7 -17.22 4.58 7.50
C TYR A 7 -16.28 3.36 7.44
N PRO A 8 -16.59 2.37 6.59
CA PRO A 8 -15.78 1.17 6.45
C PRO A 8 -14.40 1.49 5.85
N ILE A 9 -13.42 0.67 6.21
CA ILE A 9 -12.04 0.77 5.75
C ILE A 9 -11.83 -0.22 4.62
N VAL A 10 -11.31 0.25 3.49
CA VAL A 10 -10.93 -0.58 2.34
C VAL A 10 -9.40 -0.60 2.24
N LEU A 11 -8.82 -1.79 2.36
CA LEU A 11 -7.39 -2.01 2.18
C LEU A 11 -7.11 -2.29 0.70
N ALA A 12 -6.45 -1.35 0.01
CA ALA A 12 -6.10 -1.45 -1.40
C ALA A 12 -4.64 -1.88 -1.60
N HIS A 13 -4.45 -3.09 -2.16
CA HIS A 13 -3.12 -3.70 -2.31
C HIS A 13 -2.38 -3.17 -3.55
N GLY A 14 -1.05 -3.30 -3.57
CA GLY A 14 -0.21 -3.00 -4.74
C GLY A 14 0.00 -4.18 -5.69
N ILE A 15 1.08 -4.08 -6.46
CA ILE A 15 1.49 -4.99 -7.57
C ILE A 15 2.33 -6.21 -7.12
N ALA A 16 2.76 -6.25 -5.86
CA ALA A 16 3.67 -7.28 -5.38
C ALA A 16 3.04 -8.68 -5.42
N ARG A 17 3.76 -9.64 -6.00
CA ARG A 17 3.38 -11.05 -6.14
C ARG A 17 3.57 -11.74 -4.80
N PHE A 18 2.51 -11.94 -4.02
CA PHE A 18 2.59 -12.67 -2.73
C PHE A 18 2.24 -14.17 -2.86
N ASP A 19 1.89 -14.59 -4.07
CA ASP A 19 1.68 -15.99 -4.45
C ASP A 19 2.92 -16.86 -4.19
N PHE A 20 4.15 -16.38 -4.37
CA PHE A 20 5.36 -17.18 -4.08
C PHE A 20 5.50 -17.55 -2.59
N VAL A 21 5.16 -16.63 -1.68
CA VAL A 21 5.23 -16.86 -0.22
C VAL A 21 4.18 -17.88 0.20
N THR A 22 2.96 -17.72 -0.30
CA THR A 22 1.84 -18.60 0.01
C THR A 22 1.99 -19.99 -0.62
N GLN A 23 2.55 -20.07 -1.84
CA GLN A 23 2.83 -21.33 -2.54
C GLN A 23 3.98 -22.11 -1.89
N SER A 24 5.06 -21.43 -1.50
CA SER A 24 6.17 -22.02 -0.74
C SER A 24 5.73 -22.55 0.63
N LEU A 25 4.80 -21.86 1.30
CA LEU A 25 4.20 -22.32 2.56
C LEU A 25 3.24 -23.50 2.34
N ARG A 26 2.41 -23.46 1.28
CA ARG A 26 1.51 -24.56 0.91
C ARG A 26 2.27 -25.86 0.62
N GLN A 27 3.33 -25.79 -0.18
CA GLN A 27 4.16 -26.96 -0.50
C GLN A 27 4.89 -27.53 0.72
N LYS A 28 5.29 -26.69 1.68
CA LYS A 28 5.99 -27.13 2.90
C LYS A 28 5.09 -27.69 4.00
N LEU A 29 3.81 -27.30 4.04
CA LEU A 29 2.96 -27.60 5.20
C LEU A 29 1.87 -28.66 4.93
N ASN A 30 1.65 -29.09 3.68
CA ASN A 30 0.68 -30.14 3.31
C ASN A 30 -0.69 -30.01 4.01
N LEU A 31 -1.20 -28.77 4.13
CA LEU A 31 -2.37 -28.45 4.95
C LEU A 31 -3.67 -28.64 4.15
N ALA A 32 -4.33 -29.77 4.38
CA ALA A 32 -5.74 -29.97 4.07
C ALA A 32 -6.62 -29.44 5.22
N LEU A 33 -7.55 -28.55 4.85
CA LEU A 33 -8.84 -28.25 5.51
C LEU A 33 -8.85 -28.03 7.05
N TRP A 34 -8.70 -26.78 7.52
CA TRP A 34 -9.30 -26.34 8.79
C TRP A 34 -9.48 -24.80 8.85
N ASP A 35 -10.67 -24.37 9.29
CA ASP A 35 -11.17 -23.01 9.60
C ASP A 35 -10.51 -21.80 8.86
N TRP A 36 -11.16 -21.39 7.77
CA TRP A 36 -10.54 -20.74 6.62
C TRP A 36 -10.42 -19.21 6.69
N ASN A 37 -11.17 -18.48 7.52
CA ASN A 37 -11.17 -17.01 7.48
C ASN A 37 -9.95 -16.36 8.17
N ARG A 38 -9.51 -16.89 9.32
CA ARG A 38 -8.32 -16.35 10.05
C ARG A 38 -6.99 -16.84 9.47
N ALA A 39 -6.98 -18.03 8.86
CA ALA A 39 -5.79 -18.58 8.21
C ALA A 39 -5.45 -17.84 6.91
N PHE A 40 -6.46 -17.42 6.12
CA PHE A 40 -6.25 -16.65 4.89
C PHE A 40 -5.68 -15.26 5.14
N ASP A 41 -6.14 -14.54 6.17
CA ASP A 41 -5.68 -13.16 6.40
C ASP A 41 -4.21 -13.10 6.80
N ARG A 42 -3.72 -14.11 7.52
CA ARG A 42 -2.29 -14.27 7.83
C ARG A 42 -1.45 -14.63 6.62
N LEU A 43 -2.04 -15.00 5.49
CA LEU A 43 -1.35 -15.28 4.24
C LEU A 43 -1.68 -14.24 3.15
N HIS A 44 -2.48 -13.24 3.50
CA HIS A 44 -2.90 -12.16 2.62
C HIS A 44 -1.82 -11.08 2.50
N TYR A 45 -1.90 -10.29 1.42
CA TYR A 45 -1.08 -9.10 1.18
C TYR A 45 -0.93 -8.25 2.44
N PHE A 46 -2.06 -7.77 2.98
CA PHE A 46 -2.15 -7.14 4.29
C PHE A 46 -2.19 -8.20 5.40
N ARG A 47 -1.04 -8.55 5.95
CA ARG A 47 -0.88 -9.76 6.78
C ARG A 47 -1.56 -9.65 8.15
N GLY A 48 -2.79 -10.16 8.25
CA GLY A 48 -3.57 -10.17 9.49
C GLY A 48 -4.08 -8.78 9.92
N ILE A 49 -3.97 -7.77 9.04
CA ILE A 49 -4.32 -6.38 9.35
C ILE A 49 -5.84 -6.21 9.34
N ALA A 50 -6.55 -6.72 8.33
CA ALA A 50 -8.01 -6.63 8.26
C ALA A 50 -8.66 -7.28 9.49
N SER A 51 -8.21 -8.48 9.86
CA SER A 51 -8.70 -9.18 11.06
C SER A 51 -8.38 -8.40 12.35
N HIS A 52 -7.23 -7.73 12.41
CA HIS A 52 -6.86 -6.91 13.57
C HIS A 52 -7.76 -5.69 13.70
N LEU A 53 -8.06 -5.00 12.59
CA LEU A 53 -9.01 -3.88 12.57
C LEU A 53 -10.41 -4.34 13.00
N GLN A 54 -10.90 -5.45 12.44
CA GLN A 54 -12.19 -6.05 12.80
C GLN A 54 -12.28 -6.43 14.28
N ALA A 55 -11.21 -7.01 14.83
CA ALA A 55 -11.14 -7.34 16.26
C ALA A 55 -11.19 -6.09 17.16
N HIS A 56 -10.92 -4.90 16.62
CA HIS A 56 -11.00 -3.62 17.32
C HIS A 56 -12.23 -2.79 16.93
N GLY A 57 -13.23 -3.42 16.29
CA GLY A 57 -14.54 -2.81 16.03
C GLY A 57 -14.67 -2.01 14.73
N PHE A 58 -13.69 -2.09 13.83
CA PHE A 58 -13.79 -1.45 12.51
C PHE A 58 -14.36 -2.41 11.46
N GLU A 59 -15.26 -1.92 10.62
CA GLU A 59 -15.65 -2.61 9.38
C GLU A 59 -14.48 -2.50 8.39
N ALA A 60 -13.73 -3.57 8.18
CA ALA A 60 -12.56 -3.57 7.30
C ALA A 60 -12.69 -4.62 6.19
N TYR A 61 -12.47 -4.17 4.97
CA TYR A 61 -12.56 -4.91 3.72
C TYR A 61 -11.20 -4.91 3.02
N LYS A 62 -10.97 -5.94 2.21
CA LYS A 62 -9.79 -6.06 1.36
C LYS A 62 -10.28 -5.97 -0.08
N SER A 63 -9.75 -5.05 -0.86
CA SER A 63 -10.06 -5.01 -2.29
C SER A 63 -9.36 -6.18 -3.00
N SER A 64 -9.90 -6.57 -4.15
CA SER A 64 -9.29 -7.56 -5.03
C SER A 64 -9.19 -6.96 -6.43
N VAL A 65 -7.98 -6.54 -6.83
CA VAL A 65 -7.68 -6.02 -8.17
C VAL A 65 -6.57 -6.85 -8.82
N GLY A 66 -6.45 -6.82 -10.14
CA GLY A 66 -5.44 -7.61 -10.86
C GLY A 66 -4.02 -7.14 -10.51
N PHE A 67 -3.17 -8.04 -10.00
CA PHE A 67 -1.82 -7.69 -9.53
C PHE A 67 -0.98 -6.98 -10.60
N ALA A 68 -1.00 -7.49 -11.84
CA ALA A 68 -0.18 -6.99 -12.95
C ALA A 68 -0.95 -6.11 -13.94
N ASP A 69 -2.22 -5.82 -13.67
CA ASP A 69 -3.05 -5.05 -14.59
C ASP A 69 -2.58 -3.59 -14.67
N PRO A 70 -2.74 -2.91 -15.81
CA PRO A 70 -2.46 -1.49 -15.94
C PRO A 70 -3.28 -0.65 -14.94
N LEU A 71 -2.72 0.49 -14.54
CA LEU A 71 -3.31 1.38 -13.54
C LEU A 71 -4.79 1.76 -13.83
N PRO A 72 -5.21 2.12 -15.07
CA PRO A 72 -6.61 2.44 -15.32
C PRO A 72 -7.57 1.26 -15.11
N VAL A 73 -7.11 0.04 -15.41
CA VAL A 73 -7.89 -1.19 -15.22
C VAL A 73 -8.06 -1.47 -13.72
N ARG A 74 -6.96 -1.39 -12.97
CA ARG A 74 -6.99 -1.56 -11.50
C ARG A 74 -7.87 -0.51 -10.81
N ALA A 75 -7.82 0.74 -11.27
CA ALA A 75 -8.67 1.82 -10.74
C ALA A 75 -10.17 1.55 -10.97
N ALA A 76 -10.55 1.04 -12.15
CA ALA A 76 -11.94 0.67 -12.44
C ALA A 76 -12.41 -0.56 -11.63
N GLN A 77 -11.53 -1.55 -11.44
CA GLN A 77 -11.80 -2.69 -10.56
C GLN A 77 -11.96 -2.25 -9.10
N LEU A 78 -11.11 -1.34 -8.62
CA LEU A 78 -11.21 -0.78 -7.27
C LEU A 78 -12.53 0.00 -7.08
N ALA A 79 -12.97 0.75 -8.09
CA ALA A 79 -14.27 1.43 -8.05
C ALA A 79 -15.42 0.44 -7.86
N THR A 80 -15.41 -0.65 -8.63
CA THR A 80 -16.42 -1.73 -8.52
C THR A 80 -16.44 -2.33 -7.11
N GLU A 81 -15.27 -2.58 -6.53
CA GLU A 81 -15.16 -3.10 -5.16
C GLU A 81 -15.67 -2.11 -4.12
N VAL A 82 -15.36 -0.81 -4.25
CA VAL A 82 -15.87 0.22 -3.34
C VAL A 82 -17.39 0.32 -3.42
N GLU A 83 -17.97 0.32 -4.62
CA GLU A 83 -19.42 0.34 -4.81
C GLU A 83 -20.11 -0.88 -4.18
N ARG A 84 -19.55 -2.07 -4.40
CA ARG A 84 -20.03 -3.30 -3.77
C ARG A 84 -20.01 -3.17 -2.24
N ILE A 85 -18.92 -2.69 -1.67
CA ILE A 85 -18.76 -2.50 -0.21
C ILE A 85 -19.77 -1.49 0.34
N LEU A 86 -20.03 -0.39 -0.38
CA LEU A 86 -21.03 0.60 0.03
C LEU A 86 -22.44 0.00 0.05
N VAL A 87 -22.80 -0.79 -0.96
CA VAL A 87 -24.09 -1.50 -1.00
C VAL A 87 -24.19 -2.52 0.14
N GLU A 88 -23.15 -3.31 0.39
CA GLU A 88 -23.15 -4.34 1.44
C GLU A 88 -23.17 -3.75 2.85
N SER A 89 -22.46 -2.66 3.08
CA SER A 89 -22.31 -2.03 4.40
C SER A 89 -23.41 -1.01 4.69
N GLY A 90 -24.08 -0.48 3.67
CA GLY A 90 -25.11 0.56 3.78
C GLY A 90 -24.55 1.95 4.10
N HIS A 91 -23.24 2.15 4.00
CA HIS A 91 -22.60 3.45 4.20
C HIS A 91 -22.57 4.27 2.90
N ALA A 92 -22.44 5.58 3.02
CA ALA A 92 -22.35 6.49 1.88
C ALA A 92 -20.91 6.70 1.37
N LYS A 93 -19.91 6.55 2.26
CA LYS A 93 -18.50 6.75 1.95
C LYS A 93 -17.65 5.62 2.56
N VAL A 94 -16.44 5.45 2.05
CA VAL A 94 -15.40 4.58 2.62
C VAL A 94 -14.12 5.36 2.96
N HIS A 95 -13.32 4.84 3.87
CA HIS A 95 -11.91 5.23 4.03
C HIS A 95 -11.02 4.23 3.30
N ILE A 96 -10.10 4.69 2.45
CA ILE A 96 -9.18 3.80 1.74
C ILE A 96 -7.79 3.91 2.37
N ILE A 97 -7.19 2.75 2.66
CA ILE A 97 -5.76 2.64 2.97
C ILE A 97 -5.08 1.91 1.82
N GLY A 98 -4.37 2.65 0.97
CA GLY A 98 -3.68 2.14 -0.20
C GLY A 98 -2.20 1.93 0.06
N HIS A 99 -1.68 0.73 -0.18
CA HIS A 99 -0.25 0.46 -0.10
C HIS A 99 0.36 0.40 -1.51
N SER A 100 1.54 0.98 -1.70
CA SER A 100 2.26 0.94 -2.98
C SER A 100 1.36 1.42 -4.13
N MET A 101 1.21 0.63 -5.20
CA MET A 101 0.32 0.92 -6.32
C MET A 101 -1.17 1.08 -5.92
N GLY A 102 -1.62 0.49 -4.80
CA GLY A 102 -3.00 0.68 -4.30
C GLY A 102 -3.35 2.14 -3.98
N GLY A 103 -2.35 2.94 -3.59
CA GLY A 103 -2.53 4.40 -3.45
C GLY A 103 -2.67 5.10 -4.80
N LEU A 104 -1.95 4.66 -5.83
CA LEU A 104 -2.09 5.17 -7.20
C LEU A 104 -3.44 4.76 -7.82
N ASP A 105 -3.87 3.51 -7.62
CA ASP A 105 -5.17 3.01 -8.10
C ASP A 105 -6.28 3.89 -7.55
N THR A 106 -6.20 4.23 -6.26
CA THR A 106 -7.17 5.10 -5.61
C THR A 106 -7.17 6.49 -6.21
N ARG A 107 -6.00 7.14 -6.35
CA ARG A 107 -5.91 8.47 -6.98
C ARG A 107 -6.48 8.48 -8.39
N HIS A 108 -6.10 7.49 -9.20
CA HIS A 108 -6.58 7.35 -10.57
C HIS A 108 -8.10 7.12 -10.62
N MET A 109 -8.65 6.32 -9.69
CA MET A 109 -10.08 6.11 -9.53
C MET A 109 -10.82 7.42 -9.21
N LEU A 110 -10.29 8.21 -8.26
CA LEU A 110 -10.90 9.46 -7.82
C LEU A 110 -10.97 10.51 -8.93
N VAL A 111 -9.96 10.54 -9.81
CA VAL A 111 -9.86 11.51 -10.90
C VAL A 111 -10.68 11.10 -12.13
N TYR A 112 -10.65 9.82 -12.51
CA TYR A 112 -11.15 9.39 -13.81
C TYR A 112 -12.42 8.53 -13.76
N VAL A 113 -12.85 8.04 -12.59
CA VAL A 113 -14.10 7.27 -12.47
C VAL A 113 -15.19 8.18 -11.89
N PRO A 114 -16.23 8.54 -12.68
CA PRO A 114 -17.24 9.50 -12.26
C PRO A 114 -17.93 9.15 -10.94
N GLY A 115 -18.05 10.13 -10.04
CA GLY A 115 -18.76 10.00 -8.77
C GLY A 115 -18.03 9.21 -7.68
N MET A 116 -16.81 8.70 -7.95
CA MET A 116 -16.04 7.97 -6.93
C MET A 116 -15.48 8.89 -5.84
N ALA A 117 -15.19 10.15 -6.16
CA ALA A 117 -14.70 11.11 -5.16
C ALA A 117 -15.72 11.38 -4.05
N ASP A 118 -17.02 11.42 -4.37
CA ASP A 118 -18.09 11.60 -3.38
C ASP A 118 -18.32 10.37 -2.50
N LYS A 119 -17.80 9.21 -2.91
CA LYS A 119 -17.91 7.91 -2.24
C LYS A 119 -16.70 7.59 -1.36
N VAL A 120 -15.70 8.46 -1.31
CA VAL A 120 -14.47 8.25 -0.53
C VAL A 120 -14.28 9.41 0.44
N ALA A 121 -14.24 9.11 1.74
CA ALA A 121 -14.01 10.13 2.76
C ALA A 121 -12.52 10.49 2.89
N SER A 122 -11.63 9.51 2.74
CA SER A 122 -10.19 9.74 2.78
C SER A 122 -9.39 8.69 2.03
N LEU A 123 -8.24 9.08 1.50
CA LEU A 123 -7.15 8.19 1.10
C LEU A 123 -5.97 8.36 2.06
N THR A 124 -5.56 7.27 2.72
CA THR A 124 -4.25 7.16 3.37
C THR A 124 -3.35 6.25 2.53
N SER A 125 -2.31 6.80 1.91
CA SER A 125 -1.32 6.00 1.20
C SER A 125 -0.14 5.63 2.09
N ILE A 126 0.47 4.47 1.85
CA ILE A 126 1.65 3.96 2.54
C ILE A 126 2.62 3.40 1.49
N GLY A 127 3.86 3.89 1.45
CA GLY A 127 4.85 3.39 0.49
C GLY A 127 4.52 3.66 -0.98
N THR A 128 3.58 4.56 -1.29
CA THR A 128 3.08 4.76 -2.65
C THR A 128 4.05 5.58 -3.50
N PRO A 129 4.43 5.15 -4.73
CA PRO A 129 5.30 5.92 -5.61
C PRO A 129 4.56 7.07 -6.31
N HIS A 130 4.11 8.09 -5.55
CA HIS A 130 3.33 9.21 -6.10
C HIS A 130 4.09 10.03 -7.14
N ASN A 131 5.42 10.12 -7.01
CA ASN A 131 6.30 10.79 -7.96
C ASN A 131 7.14 9.79 -8.79
N GLY A 132 6.77 8.51 -8.76
CA GLY A 132 7.47 7.42 -9.46
C GLY A 132 8.63 6.85 -8.65
N THR A 133 9.44 6.00 -9.28
CA THR A 133 10.67 5.47 -8.69
C THR A 133 11.77 5.38 -9.75
N SER A 134 12.98 5.81 -9.41
CA SER A 134 14.15 5.68 -10.28
C SER A 134 14.49 4.23 -10.59
N PHE A 135 14.05 3.27 -9.76
CA PHE A 135 14.14 1.85 -10.09
C PHE A 135 13.30 1.49 -11.33
N ALA A 136 12.13 2.10 -11.50
CA ALA A 136 11.31 1.87 -12.68
C ALA A 136 11.96 2.47 -13.94
N ASN A 137 12.52 3.68 -13.82
CA ASN A 137 13.31 4.30 -14.89
C ASN A 137 14.53 3.44 -15.26
N TYR A 138 15.25 2.93 -14.25
CA TYR A 138 16.40 2.05 -14.45
C TYR A 138 16.00 0.79 -15.24
N GLY A 139 14.85 0.19 -14.90
CA GLY A 139 14.35 -0.99 -15.59
C GLY A 139 14.01 -0.75 -17.06
N LEU A 140 13.43 0.40 -17.40
CA LEU A 140 13.19 0.76 -18.80
C LEU A 140 14.49 0.98 -19.58
N LEU A 141 15.46 1.67 -18.98
CA LEU A 141 16.72 2.03 -19.65
C LEU A 141 17.65 0.83 -19.89
N HIS A 142 17.63 -0.16 -18.99
CA HIS A 142 18.52 -1.34 -19.06
C HIS A 142 17.82 -2.57 -19.66
N GLY A 143 16.79 -2.33 -20.48
CA GLY A 143 16.22 -3.32 -21.39
C GLY A 143 15.22 -4.28 -20.77
N GLY A 144 14.55 -3.93 -19.67
CA GLY A 144 13.59 -4.80 -19.01
C GLY A 144 14.28 -6.01 -18.36
N GLU A 145 14.86 -6.92 -19.13
CA GLU A 145 15.38 -8.24 -18.74
C GLU A 145 16.24 -8.23 -17.47
N THR A 146 17.17 -7.29 -17.28
CA THR A 146 18.07 -7.27 -16.11
C THR A 146 17.38 -6.75 -14.83
N ALA A 147 16.52 -5.73 -14.94
CA ALA A 147 15.75 -5.22 -13.79
C ALA A 147 14.52 -6.10 -13.49
N ILE A 148 13.94 -6.68 -14.55
CA ILE A 148 12.92 -7.71 -14.53
C ILE A 148 13.47 -8.92 -13.77
N GLU A 149 14.68 -9.42 -14.04
CA GLU A 149 15.26 -10.52 -13.25
C GLU A 149 15.40 -10.19 -11.76
N VAL A 150 15.88 -9.01 -11.41
CA VAL A 150 16.17 -8.64 -10.01
C VAL A 150 14.91 -8.46 -9.16
N ALA A 151 13.83 -7.87 -9.71
CA ALA A 151 12.58 -7.68 -8.95
C ALA A 151 11.47 -8.69 -9.30
N ARG A 152 11.68 -9.67 -10.19
CA ARG A 152 10.65 -10.69 -10.61
C ARG A 152 10.23 -11.60 -9.52
N GLU A 153 11.14 -11.77 -8.59
CA GLU A 153 10.93 -12.56 -7.40
C GLU A 153 9.94 -11.89 -6.44
N VAL A 154 9.67 -10.58 -6.58
CA VAL A 154 8.89 -9.78 -5.61
C VAL A 154 7.75 -8.98 -6.24
N VAL A 155 7.90 -8.49 -7.47
CA VAL A 155 6.98 -7.55 -8.13
C VAL A 155 6.60 -8.08 -9.52
N ASP A 156 5.31 -8.02 -9.87
CA ASP A 156 4.87 -8.32 -11.25
C ASP A 156 5.15 -7.13 -12.16
N PHE A 157 5.80 -7.34 -13.31
CA PHE A 157 6.35 -6.24 -14.11
C PHE A 157 5.40 -5.62 -15.12
N GLY A 158 4.14 -6.09 -15.19
CA GLY A 158 3.15 -5.61 -16.16
C GLY A 158 2.81 -4.10 -16.08
N GLY A 159 3.31 -3.37 -15.07
CA GLY A 159 2.94 -1.97 -14.82
C GLY A 159 4.09 -0.96 -14.67
N PHE A 160 5.34 -1.32 -14.99
CA PHE A 160 6.51 -0.46 -14.70
C PHE A 160 6.50 0.90 -15.42
N GLU A 161 5.97 0.96 -16.63
CA GLU A 161 5.82 2.22 -17.40
C GLU A 161 5.07 3.27 -16.55
N THR A 162 3.97 2.83 -15.93
CA THR A 162 3.14 3.65 -15.02
C THR A 162 3.81 4.09 -13.74
N LEU A 163 4.99 3.56 -13.40
CA LEU A 163 5.71 3.90 -12.18
C LEU A 163 6.93 4.78 -12.43
N THR A 164 7.19 5.17 -13.68
CA THR A 164 8.30 6.06 -14.02
C THR A 164 8.09 7.47 -13.47
N LEU A 165 9.20 8.19 -13.27
CA LEU A 165 9.16 9.58 -12.82
C LEU A 165 8.37 10.47 -13.80
N ALA A 166 8.56 10.27 -15.11
CA ALA A 166 7.93 11.07 -16.15
C ALA A 166 6.41 10.86 -16.20
N GLU A 167 5.95 9.60 -16.19
CA GLU A 167 4.51 9.32 -16.21
C GLU A 167 3.81 9.79 -14.94
N ARG A 168 4.45 9.64 -13.78
CA ARG A 168 3.89 10.12 -12.51
C ARG A 168 3.82 11.65 -12.46
N GLN A 169 4.84 12.34 -12.98
CA GLN A 169 4.79 13.80 -13.09
C GLN A 169 3.65 14.26 -14.01
N ALA A 170 3.48 13.60 -15.18
CA ALA A 170 2.39 13.91 -16.11
C ALA A 170 1.01 13.68 -15.47
N PHE A 171 0.82 12.57 -14.75
CA PHE A 171 -0.41 12.30 -14.00
C PHE A 171 -0.65 13.33 -12.91
N ASN A 172 0.36 13.67 -12.11
CA ASN A 172 0.24 14.64 -11.01
C ASN A 172 -0.19 16.03 -11.51
N GLU A 173 0.31 16.47 -12.66
CA GLU A 173 -0.13 17.73 -13.26
C GLU A 173 -1.57 17.65 -13.77
N ALA A 174 -1.91 16.59 -14.51
CA ALA A 174 -3.25 16.40 -15.07
C ALA A 174 -4.33 16.22 -13.99
N ALA A 175 -3.99 15.58 -12.88
CA ALA A 175 -4.91 15.31 -11.76
C ALA A 175 -5.02 16.47 -10.76
N ARG A 176 -4.12 17.47 -10.81
CA ARG A 176 -3.97 18.49 -9.77
C ARG A 176 -5.27 19.21 -9.43
N HIS A 177 -6.00 19.66 -10.46
CA HIS A 177 -7.28 20.35 -10.28
C HIS A 177 -8.31 19.46 -9.59
N GLU A 178 -8.59 18.28 -10.16
CA GLU A 178 -9.58 17.35 -9.63
C GLU A 178 -9.24 16.90 -8.19
N GLU A 179 -7.97 16.59 -7.93
CA GLU A 179 -7.52 16.20 -6.60
C GLU A 179 -7.58 17.37 -5.60
N ALA A 180 -7.37 18.62 -6.02
CA ALA A 180 -7.52 19.78 -5.16
C ALA A 180 -9.00 20.11 -4.88
N SER A 181 -9.88 19.95 -5.86
CA SER A 181 -11.29 20.38 -5.80
C SER A 181 -12.24 19.35 -5.17
N ASN A 182 -11.87 18.07 -5.12
CA ASN A 182 -12.77 17.03 -4.60
C ASN A 182 -12.96 17.05 -3.05
N PRO A 183 -13.86 16.28 -2.44
CA PRO A 183 -14.04 16.32 -0.97
C PRO A 183 -13.10 15.38 -0.20
N VAL A 184 -12.20 14.66 -0.87
CA VAL A 184 -11.39 13.59 -0.25
C VAL A 184 -10.25 14.17 0.58
N VAL A 185 -10.10 13.68 1.81
CA VAL A 185 -8.93 13.98 2.65
C VAL A 185 -7.75 13.09 2.27
N TYR A 186 -6.60 13.69 1.94
CA TYR A 186 -5.38 12.96 1.59
C TYR A 186 -4.39 12.90 2.74
N ARG A 187 -3.87 11.69 2.98
CA ARG A 187 -2.83 11.40 3.95
C ARG A 187 -1.80 10.48 3.32
N VAL A 188 -0.53 10.68 3.63
CA VAL A 188 0.56 9.82 3.15
C VAL A 188 1.46 9.42 4.30
N TYR A 189 1.89 8.17 4.32
CA TYR A 189 2.89 7.64 5.24
C TYR A 189 4.13 7.24 4.46
N ALA A 190 5.24 7.91 4.76
CA ALA A 190 6.54 7.59 4.18
C ALA A 190 7.39 6.75 5.15
N SER A 191 7.95 5.65 4.66
CA SER A 191 8.86 4.76 5.36
C SER A 191 10.24 4.72 4.69
N ALA A 192 11.23 4.30 5.47
CA ALA A 192 12.55 3.95 5.00
C ALA A 192 13.13 2.83 5.87
N GLN A 193 14.09 2.10 5.32
CA GLN A 193 14.84 1.07 6.05
C GLN A 193 16.33 1.16 5.71
N THR A 194 17.19 0.69 6.63
CA THR A 194 18.61 0.56 6.34
C THR A 194 18.86 -0.65 5.43
N ARG A 195 19.83 -0.51 4.53
CA ARG A 195 20.14 -1.53 3.51
C ARG A 195 20.28 -2.96 4.07
N ASP A 196 20.93 -3.10 5.22
CA ASP A 196 21.24 -4.37 5.89
C ASP A 196 20.00 -5.07 6.49
N LYS A 197 18.90 -4.34 6.66
CA LYS A 197 17.65 -4.83 7.26
C LYS A 197 16.51 -5.04 6.26
N LEU A 198 16.74 -4.68 4.99
CA LEU A 198 15.80 -4.95 3.91
C LEU A 198 15.69 -6.45 3.65
N PHE A 199 14.50 -6.88 3.23
CA PHE A 199 14.34 -8.13 2.50
C PHE A 199 15.40 -8.25 1.39
N GLY A 200 16.18 -9.32 1.39
CA GLY A 200 17.34 -9.49 0.49
C GLY A 200 17.14 -9.05 -0.97
N PRO A 201 16.07 -9.50 -1.66
CA PRO A 201 15.74 -9.06 -3.02
C PRO A 201 15.52 -7.54 -3.20
N LEU A 202 15.17 -6.80 -2.15
CA LEU A 202 14.98 -5.34 -2.19
C LEU A 202 16.30 -4.56 -2.08
N GLN A 203 17.42 -5.20 -1.74
CA GLN A 203 18.70 -4.48 -1.55
C GLN A 203 19.26 -3.89 -2.85
N ARG A 204 19.09 -4.57 -4.00
CA ARG A 204 19.54 -4.04 -5.29
C ARG A 204 18.71 -2.85 -5.76
N PRO A 205 17.37 -2.94 -5.79
CA PRO A 205 16.54 -1.78 -6.05
C PRO A 205 16.81 -0.63 -5.08
N TYR A 206 17.02 -0.93 -3.79
CA TYR A 206 17.44 0.07 -2.80
C TYR A 206 18.70 0.82 -3.21
N ASP A 207 19.75 0.13 -3.66
CA ASP A 207 21.02 0.76 -4.04
C ASP A 207 20.84 1.72 -5.23
N ILE A 208 20.02 1.32 -6.21
CA ILE A 208 19.70 2.13 -7.39
C ILE A 208 18.96 3.41 -6.99
N ILE A 209 17.97 3.27 -6.10
CA ILE A 209 17.16 4.39 -5.61
C ILE A 209 17.98 5.29 -4.70
N ALA A 210 18.75 4.73 -3.77
CA ALA A 210 19.57 5.48 -2.83
C ALA A 210 20.59 6.37 -3.54
N ALA A 211 21.17 5.89 -4.64
CA ALA A 211 22.11 6.66 -5.45
C ALA A 211 21.48 7.90 -6.13
N GLN A 212 20.15 7.92 -6.34
CA GLN A 212 19.46 8.97 -7.11
C GLN A 212 18.50 9.81 -6.27
N GLU A 213 17.82 9.19 -5.30
CA GLU A 213 16.69 9.77 -4.54
C GLU A 213 16.89 9.68 -3.01
N GLY A 214 17.95 9.01 -2.54
CA GLY A 214 18.27 8.89 -1.11
C GLY A 214 17.44 7.84 -0.35
N ASP A 215 17.04 8.17 0.88
CA ASP A 215 16.33 7.24 1.77
C ASP A 215 15.11 6.61 1.10
N ASN A 216 14.99 5.28 1.19
CA ASN A 216 13.92 4.52 0.55
C ASN A 216 13.57 3.24 1.32
N ASP A 217 12.44 2.64 0.97
CA ASP A 217 11.90 1.41 1.57
C ASP A 217 12.34 0.13 0.83
N GLY A 218 13.24 0.26 -0.15
CA GLY A 218 13.66 -0.82 -1.03
C GLY A 218 12.96 -0.88 -2.38
N LEU A 219 11.91 -0.08 -2.64
CA LEU A 219 11.27 0.04 -3.96
C LEU A 219 10.87 1.47 -4.33
N VAL A 220 10.65 2.33 -3.33
CA VAL A 220 10.17 3.69 -3.49
C VAL A 220 10.92 4.64 -2.55
N SER A 221 11.41 5.75 -3.08
CA SER A 221 12.04 6.79 -2.27
C SER A 221 11.05 7.45 -1.31
N VAL A 222 11.55 7.87 -0.15
CA VAL A 222 10.79 8.68 0.82
C VAL A 222 10.17 9.91 0.16
N GLN A 223 10.91 10.57 -0.73
CA GLN A 223 10.44 11.77 -1.42
C GLN A 223 9.24 11.45 -2.32
N SER A 224 9.27 10.34 -3.03
CA SER A 224 8.14 9.90 -3.85
C SER A 224 6.95 9.49 -3.00
N GLN A 225 7.17 8.83 -1.86
CA GLN A 225 6.11 8.46 -0.91
C GLN A 225 5.39 9.68 -0.31
N LEU A 226 6.13 10.77 -0.05
CA LEU A 226 5.56 12.00 0.51
C LEU A 226 4.70 12.80 -0.48
N TRP A 227 4.75 12.48 -1.78
CA TRP A 227 3.96 13.12 -2.83
C TRP A 227 4.16 14.64 -2.93
N THR A 228 3.29 15.43 -2.28
CA THR A 228 3.31 16.89 -2.15
C THR A 228 2.76 17.26 -0.77
N SER A 229 3.05 18.45 -0.26
CA SER A 229 2.47 18.97 0.99
C SER A 229 1.08 19.59 0.79
N GLN A 230 0.79 20.05 -0.43
CA GLN A 230 -0.50 20.64 -0.80
C GLN A 230 -0.78 20.49 -2.30
N LEU A 231 -2.06 20.49 -2.63
CA LEU A 231 -2.58 20.56 -3.98
C LEU A 231 -3.21 21.94 -4.19
N VAL A 232 -3.09 22.48 -5.41
CA VAL A 232 -3.62 23.79 -5.75
C VAL A 232 -4.43 23.65 -7.03
N ALA A 233 -5.75 23.88 -6.94
CA ALA A 233 -6.63 23.92 -8.09
C ALA A 233 -6.38 25.17 -8.93
N ASP A 234 -6.85 25.15 -10.17
CA ASP A 234 -6.67 26.27 -11.11
C ASP A 234 -7.44 27.54 -10.69
N ASP A 235 -8.46 27.40 -9.84
CA ASP A 235 -9.19 28.53 -9.23
C ASP A 235 -8.52 29.07 -7.95
N GLY A 236 -7.38 28.49 -7.55
CA GLY A 236 -6.63 28.86 -6.35
C GLY A 236 -7.03 28.09 -5.09
N THR A 237 -7.98 27.15 -5.15
CA THR A 237 -8.33 26.29 -4.01
C THR A 237 -7.12 25.48 -3.56
N VAL A 238 -6.74 25.60 -2.29
CA VAL A 238 -5.61 24.88 -1.71
C VAL A 238 -6.11 23.75 -0.81
N LYS A 239 -5.69 22.53 -1.08
CA LYS A 239 -5.98 21.35 -0.26
C LYS A 239 -4.68 20.81 0.36
N PRO A 240 -4.59 20.68 1.68
CA PRO A 240 -3.42 20.07 2.32
C PRO A 240 -3.37 18.56 2.06
N VAL A 241 -2.16 18.04 1.90
CA VAL A 241 -1.88 16.59 1.94
C VAL A 241 -1.14 16.32 3.25
N HIS A 242 -1.76 15.57 4.14
CA HIS A 242 -1.19 15.33 5.47
C HIS A 242 -0.08 14.28 5.41
N GLN A 243 1.15 14.71 5.67
CA GLN A 243 2.34 13.86 5.58
C GLN A 243 2.75 13.31 6.95
N PHE A 244 2.97 11.99 7.02
CA PHE A 244 3.38 11.27 8.21
C PHE A 244 4.61 10.40 7.91
N ARG A 245 5.36 10.09 8.97
CA ARG A 245 6.38 9.02 8.92
C ARG A 245 5.76 7.72 9.39
N PHE A 246 6.10 6.62 8.73
CA PHE A 246 5.80 5.30 9.25
C PHE A 246 6.49 5.15 10.61
N PRO A 247 5.77 4.80 11.69
CA PRO A 247 6.26 4.98 13.06
C PRO A 247 7.28 3.92 13.49
N LEU A 248 7.73 3.09 12.57
CA LEU A 248 8.83 2.15 12.71
C LEU A 248 9.62 2.10 11.39
N PRO A 249 10.93 1.84 11.43
CA PRO A 249 11.68 1.54 10.20
C PRO A 249 11.11 0.27 9.56
N ALA A 250 10.69 0.37 8.31
CA ALA A 250 10.06 -0.71 7.57
C ALA A 250 10.44 -0.64 6.10
N ASP A 251 10.86 -1.78 5.54
CA ASP A 251 10.92 -1.95 4.08
C ASP A 251 9.51 -2.06 3.47
N HIS A 252 9.44 -2.08 2.15
CA HIS A 252 8.18 -2.08 1.40
C HIS A 252 7.28 -3.30 1.70
N LEU A 253 7.82 -4.43 2.19
CA LEU A 253 7.03 -5.60 2.60
C LEU A 253 6.70 -5.56 4.10
N ASN A 254 7.59 -5.00 4.91
CA ASN A 254 7.40 -4.77 6.33
C ASN A 254 6.20 -3.88 6.62
N GLU A 255 5.95 -2.88 5.78
CA GLU A 255 4.80 -1.96 5.88
C GLU A 255 3.46 -2.70 5.95
N ILE A 256 3.34 -3.85 5.31
CA ILE A 256 2.14 -4.70 5.26
C ILE A 256 2.24 -5.96 6.12
N GLY A 257 3.25 -6.01 6.99
CA GLY A 257 3.41 -7.02 8.03
C GLY A 257 4.21 -8.25 7.62
N TRP A 258 4.86 -8.25 6.46
CA TRP A 258 5.76 -9.31 6.01
C TRP A 258 7.20 -9.02 6.43
N TRP A 259 7.93 -10.04 6.88
CA TRP A 259 9.31 -9.92 7.35
C TRP A 259 10.24 -10.81 6.50
N ASP A 260 11.53 -10.51 6.51
CA ASP A 260 12.55 -11.25 5.76
C ASP A 260 12.75 -12.69 6.30
N VAL A 261 12.83 -13.65 5.39
CA VAL A 261 13.15 -15.06 5.62
C VAL A 261 14.66 -15.31 5.80
N HIS A 262 15.54 -14.38 5.43
CA HIS A 262 17.00 -14.54 5.51
C HIS A 262 17.56 -14.55 6.94
N GLU A 263 16.82 -14.08 7.95
CA GLU A 263 17.18 -14.30 9.37
C GLU A 263 16.98 -15.77 9.82
N LEU A 264 16.15 -16.55 9.11
CA LEU A 264 15.80 -17.93 9.51
C LEU A 264 16.83 -18.98 9.10
N CYS A 265 17.63 -18.72 8.05
CA CYS A 265 18.60 -19.70 7.54
C CYS A 265 19.89 -19.78 8.37
N ARG A 266 20.05 -18.95 9.41
CA ARG A 266 21.29 -18.86 10.21
C ARG A 266 21.19 -19.31 11.68
N ALA A 267 20.07 -19.85 12.18
CA ALA A 267 19.97 -20.06 13.64
C ALA A 267 19.25 -21.34 14.16
N ASN A 268 19.96 -22.06 15.04
CA ASN A 268 19.49 -23.07 16.00
C ASN A 268 19.35 -22.43 17.41
N TRP A 269 18.43 -22.90 18.26
CA TRP A 269 18.04 -22.37 19.60
C TRP A 269 17.53 -20.91 19.68
N TRP A 270 18.06 -19.98 18.89
CA TRP A 270 17.59 -18.58 18.78
C TRP A 270 16.17 -18.42 18.18
N ARG A 271 15.58 -19.50 17.66
CA ARG A 271 14.27 -19.49 16.97
C ARG A 271 13.12 -18.97 17.84
N LEU A 272 13.14 -19.18 19.16
CA LEU A 272 12.05 -18.72 20.03
C LEU A 272 12.06 -17.20 20.25
N ASN A 273 13.23 -16.59 20.42
CA ASN A 273 13.35 -15.13 20.51
C ASN A 273 13.01 -14.48 19.18
N LEU A 274 13.49 -15.03 18.06
CA LEU A 274 13.14 -14.58 16.72
C LEU A 274 11.63 -14.63 16.46
N LEU A 275 10.95 -15.71 16.89
CA LEU A 275 9.49 -15.82 16.78
C LEU A 275 8.73 -14.82 17.66
N ARG A 276 9.31 -14.39 18.78
CA ARG A 276 8.73 -13.35 19.65
C ARG A 276 8.92 -11.97 19.03
N GLU A 277 10.12 -11.67 18.54
CA GLU A 277 10.45 -10.43 17.85
C GLU A 277 9.61 -10.23 16.59
N LYS A 278 9.49 -11.27 15.76
CA LYS A 278 8.56 -11.32 14.65
C LYS A 278 7.13 -10.98 15.06
N ARG A 279 6.60 -11.64 16.10
CA ARG A 279 5.23 -11.37 16.56
C ARG A 279 5.07 -9.94 17.07
N ARG A 280 6.08 -9.39 17.73
CA ARG A 280 6.10 -7.98 18.16
C ARG A 280 6.07 -7.06 16.96
N PHE A 281 6.89 -7.33 15.93
CA PHE A 281 6.93 -6.55 14.70
C PHE A 281 5.59 -6.58 13.94
N GLU A 282 5.05 -7.78 13.68
CA GLU A 282 3.72 -7.93 13.05
C GLU A 282 2.63 -7.18 13.84
N THR A 283 2.69 -7.21 15.17
CA THR A 283 1.73 -6.50 16.03
C THR A 283 1.93 -4.99 15.97
N ALA A 284 3.18 -4.51 15.93
CA ALA A 284 3.50 -3.10 15.79
C ALA A 284 2.94 -2.55 14.49
N VAL A 285 3.18 -3.24 13.36
CA VAL A 285 2.61 -2.87 12.05
C VAL A 285 1.08 -2.82 12.11
N LYS A 286 0.41 -3.87 12.62
CA LYS A 286 -1.05 -3.87 12.77
C LYS A 286 -1.57 -2.71 13.64
N ASN A 287 -0.82 -2.30 14.65
CA ASN A 287 -1.16 -1.16 15.49
C ASN A 287 -0.98 0.18 14.77
N VAL A 288 -0.11 0.28 13.77
CA VAL A 288 -0.06 1.44 12.86
C VAL A 288 -1.38 1.58 12.10
N TYR A 289 -1.85 0.51 11.46
CA TYR A 289 -3.15 0.52 10.76
C TYR A 289 -4.31 0.83 11.70
N LEU A 290 -4.29 0.30 12.92
CA LEU A 290 -5.29 0.62 13.93
C LEU A 290 -5.27 2.11 14.32
N THR A 291 -4.10 2.74 14.34
CA THR A 291 -3.95 4.17 14.62
C THR A 291 -4.48 4.99 13.45
N ILE A 292 -4.12 4.63 12.21
CA ILE A 292 -4.67 5.23 10.99
C ILE A 292 -6.19 5.14 10.98
N ALA A 293 -6.75 3.95 11.25
CA ALA A 293 -8.19 3.71 11.34
C ALA A 293 -8.87 4.63 12.36
N ARG A 294 -8.32 4.74 13.57
CA ARG A 294 -8.84 5.64 14.61
C ARG A 294 -8.79 7.11 14.18
N ASP A 295 -7.71 7.52 13.53
CA ASP A 295 -7.55 8.90 13.10
C ASP A 295 -8.52 9.28 11.98
N VAL A 296 -8.69 8.43 10.96
CA VAL A 296 -9.58 8.74 9.83
C VAL A 296 -11.04 8.82 10.27
N THR A 297 -11.45 8.04 11.27
CA THR A 297 -12.81 8.11 11.83
C THR A 297 -13.11 9.35 12.65
N ARG A 298 -12.09 10.16 12.95
CA ARG A 298 -12.24 11.47 13.61
C ARG A 298 -12.28 12.63 12.61
N LEU A 299 -12.09 12.36 11.32
CA LEU A 299 -12.23 13.37 10.28
C LEU A 299 -13.69 13.86 10.24
N PRO A 300 -13.93 15.14 9.91
CA PRO A 300 -15.28 15.66 9.77
C PRO A 300 -16.08 14.83 8.77
N THR A 301 -17.28 14.40 9.15
CA THR A 301 -18.26 13.80 8.24
C THR A 301 -19.05 14.95 7.61
N GLU A 302 -18.48 15.59 6.60
CA GLU A 302 -19.24 16.51 5.72
C GLU A 302 -20.04 15.72 4.68
#